data_AF-A0A943WLQ5-F1
#
_entry.id   AF-A0A943WLQ5-F1
#
_cell.length_a   1.000
_cell.length_b   1.000
_cell.length_c   1.000
_cell.angle_alpha   90.00
_cell.angle_beta   90.00
_cell.angle_gamma   90.00
#
_symmetry.space_group_name_H-M   'P 1'
#
loop_
_entity.id
_entity.type
_entity.pdbx_description
1 polymer ?
#
loop_
_entity_poly.entity_id
_entity_poly.type
_entity_poly.pdbx_seq_one_letter_code
_entity_poly.pdbx_strand_id
1 'polypeptide(L)'
;MQNVGDNLDLLQTLKSFQGVKDFEETTSFYYTFHNCPEKGEHTKVMLDYTLSVETGDEILKIGVCPHCGKGFYHRDFQTKNF
;
A
#
# COMPACT_ATOMS: atom_id res chain seq x y z
N MET A 1 21.53 13.47 -11.11
CA MET A 1 21.81 12.34 -10.20
C MET A 1 20.97 12.57 -8.96
N GLN A 2 19.69 12.18 -8.99
CA GLN A 2 18.74 12.42 -7.89
C GLN A 2 18.62 11.14 -7.04
N ASN A 3 19.07 11.29 -5.79
CA ASN A 3 18.68 10.64 -4.55
C ASN A 3 18.30 9.15 -4.56
N VAL A 4 19.32 8.31 -4.40
CA VAL A 4 19.18 6.96 -3.81
C VAL A 4 18.75 7.03 -2.31
N GLY A 5 18.82 8.21 -1.69
CA GLY A 5 18.47 8.43 -0.28
C GLY A 5 16.97 8.35 0.05
N ASP A 6 16.10 8.84 -0.84
CA ASP A 6 14.66 8.99 -0.53
C ASP A 6 13.92 7.64 -0.52
N ASN A 7 14.37 6.69 -1.35
CA ASN A 7 13.83 5.32 -1.37
C ASN A 7 14.24 4.50 -0.14
N LEU A 8 15.41 4.78 0.43
CA LEU A 8 15.87 4.10 1.64
C LEU A 8 15.03 4.53 2.86
N ASP A 9 14.63 5.79 2.89
CA ASP A 9 13.82 6.38 3.96
C ASP A 9 12.36 5.87 3.92
N LEU A 10 11.79 5.70 2.72
CA LEU A 10 10.46 5.12 2.55
C LEU A 10 10.43 3.64 2.94
N LEU A 11 11.44 2.85 2.55
CA LEU A 11 11.54 1.44 2.94
C LEU A 11 11.83 1.28 4.44
N GLN A 12 12.59 2.18 5.06
CA GLN A 12 12.79 2.20 6.51
C GLN A 12 11.51 2.64 7.24
N THR A 13 10.75 3.59 6.69
CA THR A 13 9.43 3.98 7.21
C THR A 13 8.42 2.83 7.09
N LEU A 14 8.39 2.11 5.96
CA LEU A 14 7.57 0.91 5.77
C LEU A 14 7.99 -0.25 6.70
N LYS A 15 9.29 -0.39 6.98
CA LYS A 15 9.81 -1.34 7.99
C LYS A 15 9.57 -0.88 9.44
N SER A 16 9.39 0.42 9.66
CA SER A 16 9.04 0.99 10.98
C SER A 16 7.56 0.73 11.35
N PHE A 17 6.71 0.38 10.38
CA PHE A 17 5.45 -0.30 10.64
C PHE A 17 5.73 -1.74 11.10
N GLN A 18 6.21 -1.88 12.34
CA GLN A 18 6.26 -3.16 13.05
C GLN A 18 4.84 -3.75 13.11
N GLY A 19 4.50 -4.60 12.14
CA GLY A 19 3.17 -5.19 12.03
C GLY A 19 2.80 -5.69 10.65
N VAL A 20 3.47 -5.22 9.57
CA VAL A 20 3.10 -5.68 8.22
C VAL A 20 3.60 -7.08 7.94
N LYS A 21 2.70 -8.06 8.10
CA LYS A 21 2.98 -9.49 7.92
C LYS A 21 3.05 -9.88 6.44
N ASP A 22 2.07 -9.44 5.63
CA ASP A 22 1.94 -9.76 4.20
C ASP A 22 1.24 -8.61 3.44
N PHE A 23 1.49 -8.51 2.13
CA PHE A 23 0.78 -7.61 1.22
C PHE A 23 -0.08 -8.39 0.21
N GLU A 24 -1.33 -7.99 0.05
CA GLU A 24 -2.26 -8.58 -0.92
C GLU A 24 -2.71 -7.54 -1.95
N GLU A 25 -2.66 -7.90 -3.23
CA GLU A 25 -3.19 -7.04 -4.29
C GLU A 25 -4.71 -7.05 -4.27
N THR A 26 -5.31 -5.87 -4.37
CA THR A 26 -6.76 -5.69 -4.42
C THR A 26 -7.18 -5.10 -5.75
N THR A 27 -8.38 -5.45 -6.19
CA THR A 27 -9.01 -4.87 -7.38
C THR A 27 -9.63 -3.50 -7.13
N SER A 28 -9.66 -3.04 -5.88
CA SER A 28 -10.34 -1.81 -5.47
C SER A 28 -9.33 -0.69 -5.23
N PHE A 29 -9.60 0.48 -5.80
CA PHE A 29 -8.69 1.63 -5.72
C PHE A 29 -8.74 2.35 -4.36
N TYR A 30 -9.90 2.36 -3.70
CA TYR A 30 -10.13 3.20 -2.50
C TYR A 30 -10.10 2.43 -1.19
N TYR A 31 -10.70 1.24 -1.15
CA TYR A 31 -10.79 0.43 0.06
C TYR A 31 -10.94 -1.05 -0.30
N THR A 32 -10.56 -1.93 0.61
CA THR A 32 -10.86 -3.36 0.54
C THR A 32 -11.48 -3.85 1.84
N PHE A 33 -12.21 -4.96 1.80
CA PHE A 33 -12.67 -5.65 2.99
C PHE A 33 -11.75 -6.83 3.27
N HIS A 34 -11.17 -6.84 4.45
CA HIS A 34 -10.28 -7.89 4.93
C HIS A 34 -10.92 -8.62 6.11
N ASN A 35 -10.97 -9.94 6.04
CA ASN A 35 -11.32 -10.78 7.19
C ASN A 35 -10.15 -10.81 8.17
N CYS A 36 -10.20 -9.93 9.17
CA CYS A 36 -9.10 -9.76 10.11
C CYS A 36 -9.07 -10.93 11.11
N PRO A 37 -7.99 -11.75 11.16
CA PRO A 37 -7.92 -12.88 12.09
C PRO A 37 -7.84 -12.45 13.56
N GLU A 38 -7.34 -11.24 13.83
CA GLU A 38 -7.21 -10.72 15.21
C GLU A 38 -8.53 -10.12 15.74
N LYS A 39 -9.42 -9.68 14.84
CA LYS A 39 -10.73 -9.13 15.21
C LYS A 39 -11.88 -10.14 15.00
N GLY A 40 -11.70 -11.13 14.13
CA GLY A 40 -12.74 -12.08 13.73
C GLY A 40 -13.85 -11.47 12.85
N GLU A 41 -13.62 -10.30 12.26
CA GLU A 41 -14.64 -9.53 11.52
C GLU A 41 -14.13 -9.00 10.17
N HIS A 42 -15.08 -8.73 9.26
CA HIS A 42 -14.85 -8.03 7.99
C HIS A 42 -14.47 -6.56 8.26
N THR A 43 -13.17 -6.28 8.24
CA THR A 43 -12.60 -4.96 8.49
C THR A 43 -12.43 -4.22 7.16
N LYS A 44 -12.96 -2.99 7.10
CA LYS A 44 -12.70 -2.09 5.96
C LYS A 44 -11.31 -1.49 6.09
N VAL A 45 -10.45 -1.74 5.11
CA VAL A 45 -9.11 -1.17 5.01
C VAL A 45 -9.11 -0.14 3.90
N MET A 46 -8.79 1.11 4.23
CA MET A 46 -8.68 2.21 3.26
C MET A 46 -7.27 2.21 2.63
N LEU A 47 -7.18 2.40 1.31
CA LEU A 47 -5.90 2.53 0.59
C LEU A 47 -5.48 3.99 0.48
N ASP A 48 -5.28 4.65 1.61
CA ASP A 48 -5.04 6.10 1.69
C ASP A 48 -3.60 6.50 1.30
N TYR A 49 -2.65 5.56 1.37
CA TYR A 49 -1.26 5.83 1.00
C TYR A 49 -1.08 5.72 -0.51
N THR A 50 -0.32 6.62 -1.10
CA THR A 50 -0.02 6.62 -2.54
C THR A 50 1.48 6.65 -2.74
N LEU A 51 2.03 5.67 -3.45
CA LEU A 51 3.39 5.69 -3.95
C LEU A 51 3.34 5.86 -5.46
N SER A 52 4.07 6.84 -5.97
CA SER A 52 4.23 7.06 -7.40
C SER A 52 5.64 6.65 -7.78
N VAL A 53 5.78 5.81 -8.81
CA VAL A 53 7.07 5.48 -9.41
C VAL A 53 7.20 6.29 -10.70
N GLU A 54 7.96 7.39 -10.64
CA GLU A 54 8.15 8.32 -11.77
C GLU A 54 8.69 7.64 -13.04
N THR A 55 9.48 6.57 -12.89
CA THR A 55 10.06 5.83 -14.00
C THR A 55 9.08 4.94 -14.77
N GLY A 56 7.90 4.66 -14.22
CA GLY A 56 6.90 3.76 -14.81
C GLY A 56 5.49 4.33 -14.92
N ASP A 57 5.28 5.59 -14.50
CA ASP A 57 3.93 6.19 -14.32
C ASP A 57 2.97 5.28 -13.52
N GLU A 58 3.55 4.45 -12.65
CA GLU A 58 2.81 3.50 -11.84
C GLU A 58 2.43 4.16 -10.52
N ILE A 59 1.14 4.11 -10.20
CA ILE A 59 0.61 4.57 -8.92
C ILE A 59 0.22 3.34 -8.12
N LEU A 60 0.85 3.18 -6.97
CA LEU A 60 0.51 2.19 -5.97
C LEU A 60 -0.32 2.86 -4.88
N LYS A 61 -1.58 2.48 -4.77
CA LYS A 61 -2.40 2.76 -3.59
C LYS A 61 -2.15 1.70 -2.55
N ILE A 62 -1.96 2.07 -1.29
CA ILE A 62 -1.62 1.14 -0.20
C ILE A 62 -2.50 1.42 1.01
N GLY A 63 -2.99 0.37 1.64
CA GLY A 63 -3.72 0.39 2.91
C GLY A 63 -3.21 -0.69 3.85
N VAL A 64 -3.26 -0.45 5.16
CA VAL A 64 -2.82 -1.43 6.16
C VAL A 64 -3.96 -1.65 7.17
N CYS A 65 -4.28 -2.90 7.45
CA CYS A 65 -5.23 -3.23 8.49
C CYS A 65 -4.66 -2.81 9.85
N PRO A 66 -5.35 -1.94 10.62
CA PRO A 66 -4.83 -1.45 11.90
C PRO A 66 -4.79 -2.50 13.00
N HIS A 67 -5.44 -3.66 12.78
CA HIS A 67 -5.56 -4.72 13.78
C HIS A 67 -4.50 -5.80 13.60
N CYS A 68 -4.46 -6.45 12.43
CA CYS A 68 -3.52 -7.55 12.16
C CYS A 68 -2.25 -7.09 11.41
N GLY A 69 -2.20 -5.82 11.00
CA GLY A 69 -1.10 -5.24 10.23
C GLY A 69 -1.03 -5.72 8.77
N LYS A 70 -1.97 -6.54 8.28
CA LYS A 70 -1.94 -6.99 6.88
C LYS A 70 -2.04 -5.80 5.92
N GLY A 71 -1.11 -5.73 4.97
CA GLY A 71 -1.04 -4.71 3.94
C GLY A 71 -1.86 -5.10 2.72
N PHE A 72 -2.37 -4.09 2.03
CA PHE A 72 -3.15 -4.21 0.81
C PHE A 72 -2.67 -3.16 -0.16
N TYR A 73 -2.55 -3.51 -1.43
CA TYR A 73 -2.17 -2.53 -2.44
C TYR A 73 -3.02 -2.66 -3.71
N HIS A 74 -3.11 -1.57 -4.46
CA HIS A 74 -3.72 -1.53 -5.78
C HIS A 74 -2.80 -0.80 -6.74
N ARG A 75 -2.54 -1.44 -7.88
CA ARG A 75 -1.75 -0.87 -8.98
C ARG A 75 -2.69 -0.15 -9.94
N ASP A 76 -2.54 1.15 -10.01
CA ASP A 76 -3.15 1.97 -11.05
C ASP A 76 -2.07 2.40 -12.04
N PHE A 77 -2.23 1.98 -13.28
CA PHE A 77 -1.39 2.47 -14.37
C PHE A 77 -2.03 3.76 -14.84
N GLN A 78 -1.44 4.92 -14.49
CA GLN A 78 -1.82 6.13 -15.19
C GLN A 78 -1.35 5.99 -16.63
N THR A 79 -2.30 5.60 -17.48
CA THR A 79 -2.15 5.70 -18.92
C THR A 79 -1.73 7.14 -19.23
N LYS A 80 -0.50 7.30 -19.71
CA LYS A 80 -0.08 8.51 -20.45
C LYS A 80 -0.95 8.62 -21.70
N ASN A 81 -2.17 9.09 -21.55
CA ASN A 81 -3.00 9.55 -22.66
C ASN A 81 -3.05 11.07 -22.59
N PHE A 82 -2.02 11.68 -23.19
CA PHE A 82 -2.07 13.03 -23.74
C PHE A 82 -2.85 13.02 -25.05
#